data_AF-A0A2R6L3R5-F1
#
_entry.id   AF-A0A2R6L3R5-F1
#
_cell.length_a   1.000
_cell.length_b   1.000
_cell.length_c   1.000
_cell.angle_alpha   90.00
_cell.angle_beta   90.00
_cell.angle_gamma   90.00
#
_symmetry.space_group_name_H-M   'P 1'
#
loop_
_entity.id
_entity.type
_entity.pdbx_description
1 polymer ?
#
loop_
_entity_poly.entity_id
_entity_poly.type
_entity_poly.pdbx_seq_one_letter_code
_entity_poly.pdbx_strand_id
1 'polypeptide(L)'
;MSLLGFDDGSYLELISEVERGDHGFWPAHIRADAGPAAWCVRVDDILADCRQSLAAGWEVHGPLSGSRERDDGTLVEWDRAEYGSEENRLLFPFAIEDRTPLSYRVSPTPSSASGPLTGIGEVVLATDRPERALRLLGDRYRFPSPARGTVEGFGTVASIPGEPIAVTEPAGEQWLQERLGQFRAGPCAVLFETGDMAAARDAYPLTESRAWPDGRVAVFESERFGTRLGVIERE
;
A
#
# COMPACT_ATOMS: atom_id res chain seq x y z
N MET A 1 11.76 -13.70 1.52
CA MET A 1 10.57 -12.86 1.72
C MET A 1 10.17 -12.95 3.17
N SER A 2 9.71 -11.86 3.76
CA SER A 2 9.24 -11.81 5.15
C SER A 2 7.92 -11.04 5.23
N LEU A 3 7.12 -11.32 6.26
CA LEU A 3 5.81 -10.68 6.47
C LEU A 3 5.77 -10.04 7.85
N LEU A 4 5.23 -8.83 7.92
CA LEU A 4 4.73 -8.21 9.15
C LEU A 4 3.21 -8.23 9.10
N GLY A 5 2.58 -9.18 9.79
CA GLY A 5 1.13 -9.34 9.84
C GLY A 5 0.49 -8.65 11.03
N PHE A 6 -0.75 -8.19 10.85
CA PHE A 6 -1.56 -7.53 11.87
C PHE A 6 -2.83 -8.31 12.19
N ASP A 7 -3.48 -7.95 13.30
CA ASP A 7 -4.66 -8.65 13.83
C ASP A 7 -5.90 -8.51 12.90
N ASP A 8 -5.97 -7.46 12.08
CA ASP A 8 -7.00 -7.28 11.05
C ASP A 8 -6.80 -8.16 9.79
N GLY A 9 -5.68 -8.90 9.74
CA GLY A 9 -5.29 -9.74 8.61
C GLY A 9 -4.61 -9.00 7.46
N SER A 10 -4.40 -7.69 7.57
CA SER A 10 -3.52 -6.93 6.69
C SER A 10 -2.05 -7.21 7.02
N TYR A 11 -1.14 -6.87 6.11
CA TYR A 11 0.28 -7.09 6.31
C TYR A 11 1.15 -6.20 5.42
N LEU A 12 2.39 -6.02 5.86
CA LEU A 12 3.48 -5.51 5.02
C LEU A 12 4.34 -6.68 4.53
N GLU A 13 4.52 -6.78 3.21
CA GLU A 13 5.37 -7.78 2.57
C GLU A 13 6.75 -7.22 2.25
N LEU A 14 7.79 -7.90 2.73
CA LEU A 14 9.18 -7.56 2.48
C LEU A 14 9.76 -8.52 1.43
N ILE A 15 9.95 -8.00 0.21
CA ILE A 15 10.41 -8.74 -0.96
C ILE A 15 11.84 -8.31 -1.31
N SER A 16 12.67 -9.28 -1.68
CA SER A 16 14.03 -9.06 -2.19
C SER A 16 14.34 -10.04 -3.31
N GLU A 17 15.31 -9.73 -4.15
CA GLU A 17 15.85 -10.64 -5.16
C GLU A 17 16.87 -11.60 -4.53
N VAL A 18 16.67 -12.91 -4.70
CA VAL A 18 17.69 -13.92 -4.39
C VAL A 18 18.69 -14.03 -5.53
N GLU A 19 18.18 -14.04 -6.76
CA GLU A 19 18.95 -14.01 -8.00
C GLU A 19 18.44 -12.89 -8.90
N ARG A 20 19.31 -12.34 -9.75
CA ARG A 20 18.90 -11.32 -10.72
C ARG A 20 18.08 -11.97 -11.82
N GLY A 21 16.86 -11.49 -12.00
CA GLY A 21 15.97 -11.95 -13.05
C GLY A 21 15.10 -10.84 -13.61
N ASP A 22 14.29 -11.22 -14.60
CA ASP A 22 13.12 -10.43 -15.00
C ASP A 22 11.90 -10.95 -14.22
N HIS A 23 11.45 -10.12 -13.28
CA HIS A 23 10.29 -10.38 -12.44
C HIS A 23 9.29 -9.20 -12.54
N GLY A 24 9.16 -8.62 -13.75
CA GLY A 24 8.28 -7.49 -13.99
C GLY A 24 8.85 -6.18 -13.44
N PHE A 25 8.04 -5.41 -12.70
CA PHE A 25 8.48 -4.11 -12.17
C PHE A 25 9.33 -4.22 -10.89
N TRP A 26 9.32 -5.37 -10.22
CA TRP A 26 10.00 -5.59 -8.94
C TRP A 26 11.51 -5.35 -8.99
N PRO A 27 12.27 -5.87 -9.98
CA PRO A 27 13.71 -5.72 -9.97
C PRO A 27 14.18 -4.27 -10.02
N ALA A 28 13.48 -3.40 -10.76
CA ALA A 28 13.80 -1.98 -10.82
C ALA A 28 13.60 -1.29 -9.46
N HIS A 29 12.53 -1.61 -8.74
CA HIS A 29 12.24 -1.04 -7.42
C HIS A 29 13.18 -1.57 -6.33
N ILE A 30 13.44 -2.89 -6.32
CA ILE A 30 14.30 -3.55 -5.34
C ILE A 30 15.74 -3.02 -5.45
N ARG A 31 16.30 -3.00 -6.67
CA ARG A 31 17.71 -2.61 -6.90
C ARG A 31 17.98 -1.14 -6.61
N ALA A 32 16.95 -0.31 -6.63
CA ALA A 32 17.02 1.12 -6.39
C ALA A 32 16.54 1.53 -4.99
N ASP A 33 16.23 0.57 -4.11
CA ASP A 33 15.68 0.84 -2.77
C ASP A 33 14.47 1.80 -2.80
N ALA A 34 13.53 1.51 -3.71
CA ALA A 34 12.37 2.37 -3.92
C ALA A 34 11.38 2.36 -2.74
N GLY A 35 11.50 1.45 -1.78
CA GLY A 35 10.48 1.25 -0.74
C GLY A 35 9.20 0.63 -1.30
N PRO A 36 8.00 1.10 -0.90
CA PRO A 36 6.73 0.56 -1.40
C PRO A 36 6.68 0.54 -2.93
N ALA A 37 6.29 -0.58 -3.51
CA ALA A 37 6.34 -0.82 -4.96
C ALA A 37 5.03 -1.37 -5.54
N ALA A 38 4.23 -2.05 -4.72
CA ALA A 38 2.87 -2.49 -5.05
C ALA A 38 2.05 -2.62 -3.77
N TRP A 39 0.75 -2.80 -3.96
CA TRP A 39 -0.22 -2.95 -2.89
C TRP A 39 -1.41 -3.75 -3.42
N CYS A 40 -2.16 -4.36 -2.52
CA CYS A 40 -3.26 -5.24 -2.88
C CYS A 40 -4.43 -5.11 -1.94
N VAL A 41 -5.61 -5.49 -2.45
CA VAL A 41 -6.83 -5.62 -1.67
C VAL A 41 -7.39 -7.02 -1.84
N ARG A 42 -7.90 -7.58 -0.75
CA ARG A 42 -8.57 -8.89 -0.79
C ARG A 42 -9.94 -8.74 -1.45
N VAL A 43 -10.29 -9.70 -2.30
CA VAL A 43 -11.63 -9.83 -2.89
C VAL A 43 -12.19 -11.21 -2.57
N ASP A 44 -13.51 -11.31 -2.51
CA ASP A 44 -14.20 -12.57 -2.21
C ASP A 44 -14.33 -13.49 -3.44
N ASP A 45 -14.39 -12.92 -4.65
CA ASP A 45 -14.47 -13.65 -5.92
C ASP A 45 -13.73 -12.86 -7.01
N ILE A 46 -12.50 -13.30 -7.31
CA ILE A 46 -11.62 -12.63 -8.26
C ILE A 46 -12.12 -12.76 -9.69
N LEU A 47 -12.84 -13.83 -10.02
CA LEU A 47 -13.41 -14.02 -11.35
C LEU A 47 -14.57 -13.04 -11.57
N ALA A 48 -15.42 -12.84 -10.56
CA ALA A 48 -16.46 -11.84 -10.60
C ALA A 48 -15.88 -10.43 -10.72
N ASP A 49 -14.85 -10.09 -9.95
CA ASP A 49 -14.18 -8.79 -10.03
C ASP A 49 -13.56 -8.54 -11.42
N CYS A 50 -12.84 -9.53 -11.98
CA CYS A 50 -12.29 -9.45 -13.34
C CYS A 50 -13.38 -9.21 -14.39
N ARG A 51 -14.49 -9.96 -14.32
CA ARG A 51 -15.62 -9.83 -15.26
C ARG A 51 -16.28 -8.46 -15.17
N GLN A 52 -16.53 -7.96 -13.96
CA GLN A 52 -17.12 -6.64 -13.74
C GLN A 52 -16.20 -5.53 -14.26
N SER A 53 -14.89 -5.68 -14.02
CA SER A 53 -13.87 -4.76 -14.49
C SER A 53 -13.83 -4.68 -16.02
N LEU A 54 -13.80 -5.83 -16.70
CA LEU A 54 -13.85 -5.89 -18.17
C LEU A 54 -15.15 -5.30 -18.72
N ALA A 55 -16.29 -5.60 -18.10
CA ALA A 55 -17.59 -5.07 -18.52
C ALA A 55 -17.68 -3.54 -18.37
N ALA A 56 -16.97 -2.97 -17.39
CA ALA A 56 -16.82 -1.53 -17.20
C ALA A 56 -15.74 -0.90 -18.09
N GLY A 57 -15.09 -1.67 -18.97
CA GLY A 57 -14.08 -1.19 -19.91
C GLY A 57 -12.68 -1.04 -19.34
N TRP A 58 -12.40 -1.60 -18.16
CA TRP A 58 -11.05 -1.61 -17.60
C TRP A 58 -10.19 -2.68 -18.26
N GLU A 59 -8.91 -2.36 -18.46
CA GLU A 59 -7.89 -3.36 -18.75
C GLU A 59 -7.70 -4.26 -17.52
N VAL A 60 -7.68 -5.58 -17.74
CA VAL A 60 -7.52 -6.60 -16.70
C VAL A 60 -6.43 -7.57 -17.12
N HIS A 61 -5.50 -7.84 -16.21
CA HIS A 61 -4.50 -8.88 -16.37
C HIS A 61 -4.64 -9.92 -15.25
N GLY A 62 -5.26 -11.04 -15.58
CA GLY A 62 -5.56 -12.15 -14.66
C GLY A 62 -6.95 -12.76 -14.88
N PRO A 63 -7.39 -13.65 -13.98
CA PRO A 63 -6.68 -14.10 -12.78
C PRO A 63 -5.42 -14.89 -13.10
N LEU A 64 -4.37 -14.68 -12.32
CA LEU A 64 -3.10 -15.41 -12.38
C LEU A 64 -2.94 -16.18 -11.08
N SER A 65 -2.74 -17.49 -11.17
CA SER A 65 -2.49 -18.30 -9.98
C SER A 65 -1.08 -18.10 -9.47
N GLY A 66 -0.96 -17.99 -8.16
CA GLY A 66 0.30 -17.94 -7.43
C GLY A 66 0.30 -18.96 -6.29
N SER A 67 1.49 -19.43 -5.93
CA SER A 67 1.67 -20.30 -4.79
C SER A 67 3.04 -20.13 -4.16
N ARG A 68 3.13 -20.53 -2.89
CA ARG A 68 4.39 -20.57 -2.14
C ARG A 68 4.32 -21.65 -1.07
N GLU A 69 5.38 -22.42 -0.93
CA GLU A 69 5.56 -23.33 0.22
C GLU A 69 6.24 -22.58 1.37
N ARG A 70 5.72 -22.76 2.58
CA ARG A 70 6.34 -22.26 3.81
C ARG A 70 7.44 -23.20 4.30
N ASP A 71 8.30 -22.71 5.17
CA ASP A 71 9.37 -23.52 5.79
C ASP A 71 8.82 -24.73 6.59
N ASP A 72 7.55 -24.68 7.01
CA ASP A 72 6.84 -25.77 7.68
C ASP A 72 6.15 -26.76 6.71
N GLY A 73 6.33 -26.60 5.39
CA GLY A 73 5.73 -27.44 4.35
C GLY A 73 4.28 -27.09 4.01
N THR A 74 3.68 -26.07 4.64
CA THR A 74 2.33 -25.63 4.30
C THR A 74 2.33 -24.95 2.93
N LEU A 75 1.51 -25.46 2.01
CA LEU A 75 1.28 -24.83 0.71
C LEU A 75 0.29 -23.67 0.87
N VAL A 76 0.66 -22.51 0.34
CA VAL A 76 -0.17 -21.31 0.23
C VAL A 76 -0.51 -21.11 -1.24
N GLU A 77 -1.79 -20.94 -1.58
CA GLU A 77 -2.26 -20.74 -2.95
C GLU A 77 -3.24 -19.57 -3.02
N TRP A 78 -3.11 -18.76 -4.07
CA TRP A 78 -3.98 -17.63 -4.33
C TRP A 78 -4.14 -17.38 -5.83
N ASP A 79 -5.16 -16.62 -6.18
CA ASP A 79 -5.27 -15.96 -7.47
C ASP A 79 -5.09 -14.46 -7.31
N ARG A 80 -4.54 -13.80 -8.34
CA ARG A 80 -4.40 -12.34 -8.37
C ARG A 80 -4.80 -11.75 -9.72
N ALA A 81 -5.23 -10.49 -9.73
CA ALA A 81 -5.56 -9.75 -10.95
C ALA A 81 -5.10 -8.30 -10.86
N GLU A 82 -4.49 -7.77 -11.92
CA GLU A 82 -4.07 -6.38 -12.04
C GLU A 82 -5.06 -5.58 -12.89
N TYR A 83 -5.21 -4.29 -12.61
CA TYR A 83 -6.17 -3.40 -13.27
C TYR A 83 -5.51 -2.15 -13.83
N GLY A 84 -6.10 -1.64 -14.92
CA GLY A 84 -5.63 -0.43 -15.58
C GLY A 84 -4.46 -0.69 -16.54
N SER A 85 -4.16 0.34 -17.34
CA SER A 85 -3.09 0.27 -18.32
C SER A 85 -1.70 0.24 -17.68
N GLU A 86 -0.68 -0.15 -18.45
CA GLU A 86 0.72 -0.16 -17.98
C GLU A 86 1.17 1.19 -17.39
N GLU A 87 0.64 2.32 -17.89
CA GLU A 87 0.94 3.67 -17.38
C GLU A 87 0.45 3.84 -15.93
N ASN A 88 -0.72 3.30 -15.58
CA ASN A 88 -1.43 3.62 -14.34
C ASN A 88 -1.62 2.42 -13.41
N ARG A 89 -1.16 1.22 -13.80
CA ARG A 89 -1.43 -0.03 -13.05
C ARG A 89 -0.98 0.01 -11.59
N LEU A 90 0.09 0.75 -11.27
CA LEU A 90 0.60 0.85 -9.89
C LEU A 90 -0.20 1.83 -9.02
N LEU A 91 -1.08 2.65 -9.63
CA LEU A 91 -2.07 3.43 -8.89
C LEU A 91 -3.23 2.57 -8.40
N PHE A 92 -3.48 1.41 -9.00
CA PHE A 92 -4.53 0.51 -8.57
C PHE A 92 -3.95 -0.58 -7.66
N PRO A 93 -4.68 -1.01 -6.62
CA PRO A 93 -4.33 -2.25 -5.95
C PRO A 93 -4.60 -3.40 -6.91
N PHE A 94 -3.73 -4.40 -6.93
CA PHE A 94 -4.11 -5.68 -7.53
C PHE A 94 -5.07 -6.41 -6.57
N ALA A 95 -6.05 -7.13 -7.11
CA ALA A 95 -6.91 -7.98 -6.31
C ALA A 95 -6.21 -9.29 -5.97
N ILE A 96 -6.49 -9.84 -4.79
CA ILE A 96 -6.02 -11.16 -4.38
C ILE A 96 -7.16 -11.95 -3.72
N GLU A 97 -7.30 -13.21 -4.12
CA GLU A 97 -8.22 -14.17 -3.52
C GLU A 97 -7.42 -15.41 -3.08
N ASP A 98 -7.50 -15.76 -1.80
CA ASP A 98 -6.84 -16.95 -1.28
C ASP A 98 -7.64 -18.21 -1.62
N ARG A 99 -6.97 -19.22 -2.18
CA ARG A 99 -7.55 -20.56 -2.37
C ARG A 99 -7.36 -21.45 -1.14
N THR A 100 -6.33 -21.17 -0.37
CA THR A 100 -6.07 -21.76 0.96
C THR A 100 -6.54 -20.81 2.07
N PRO A 101 -6.75 -21.25 3.32
CA PRO A 101 -7.07 -20.32 4.41
C PRO A 101 -6.09 -19.14 4.49
N LEU A 102 -6.58 -17.91 4.69
CA LEU A 102 -5.75 -16.71 4.83
C LEU A 102 -4.64 -16.89 5.88
N SER A 103 -4.93 -17.60 6.97
CA SER A 103 -3.98 -17.90 8.04
C SER A 103 -2.73 -18.65 7.57
N TYR A 104 -2.81 -19.32 6.42
CA TYR A 104 -1.66 -20.00 5.81
C TYR A 104 -0.74 -18.98 5.15
N ARG A 105 -1.31 -17.95 4.49
CA ARG A 105 -0.55 -16.86 3.87
C ARG A 105 0.02 -15.89 4.90
N VAL A 106 -0.77 -15.50 5.90
CA VAL A 106 -0.42 -14.47 6.88
C VAL A 106 -0.99 -14.80 8.26
N SER A 107 -0.23 -14.49 9.30
CA SER A 107 -0.69 -14.48 10.69
C SER A 107 -0.10 -13.27 11.40
N PRO A 108 -0.73 -12.74 12.46
CA PRO A 108 -0.16 -11.64 13.23
C PRO A 108 1.26 -11.95 13.68
N THR A 109 2.19 -11.05 13.42
CA THR A 109 3.58 -11.22 13.86
C THR A 109 3.63 -11.00 15.37
N PRO A 110 4.34 -11.84 16.16
CA PRO A 110 4.38 -11.68 17.61
C PRO A 110 4.83 -10.30 18.12
N SER A 111 5.62 -9.56 17.34
CA SER A 111 6.09 -8.21 17.66
C SER A 111 5.05 -7.11 17.40
N SER A 112 4.00 -7.38 16.64
CA SER A 112 2.89 -6.46 16.37
C SER A 112 1.59 -6.90 17.05
N ALA A 113 1.47 -8.18 17.41
CA ALA A 113 0.28 -8.74 18.05
C ALA A 113 -0.08 -7.98 19.34
N SER A 114 -1.33 -7.54 19.46
CA SER A 114 -1.83 -6.79 20.62
C SER A 114 -1.08 -5.48 20.92
N GLY A 115 -0.31 -4.95 19.96
CA GLY A 115 0.32 -3.64 20.04
C GLY A 115 -0.64 -2.51 19.66
N PRO A 116 -0.19 -1.24 19.73
CA PRO A 116 -1.03 -0.09 19.37
C PRO A 116 -1.22 0.05 17.85
N LEU A 117 -0.49 -0.71 17.02
CA LEU A 117 -0.69 -0.77 15.57
C LEU A 117 -1.62 -1.93 15.23
N THR A 118 -2.73 -1.63 14.56
CA THR A 118 -3.83 -2.57 14.35
C THR A 118 -3.90 -3.15 12.94
N GLY A 119 -3.21 -2.52 11.99
CA GLY A 119 -3.29 -2.88 10.57
C GLY A 119 -2.58 -1.89 9.64
N ILE A 120 -2.80 -2.06 8.35
CA ILE A 120 -2.49 -1.07 7.31
C ILE A 120 -3.64 -0.05 7.27
N GLY A 121 -3.37 1.19 7.66
CA GLY A 121 -4.34 2.28 7.63
C GLY A 121 -4.47 2.90 6.26
N GLU A 122 -3.34 3.29 5.65
CA GLU A 122 -3.31 3.91 4.32
C GLU A 122 -2.09 3.53 3.49
N VAL A 123 -2.31 3.40 2.17
CA VAL A 123 -1.27 3.41 1.15
C VAL A 123 -1.25 4.78 0.49
N VAL A 124 -0.12 5.48 0.57
CA VAL A 124 0.06 6.80 -0.04
C VAL A 124 0.62 6.64 -1.45
N LEU A 125 -0.08 7.15 -2.45
CA LEU A 125 0.26 7.05 -3.87
C LEU A 125 0.87 8.37 -4.36
N ALA A 126 2.13 8.36 -4.78
CA ALA A 126 2.79 9.52 -5.38
C ALA A 126 2.42 9.66 -6.86
N THR A 127 2.14 10.88 -7.31
CA THR A 127 1.89 11.22 -8.72
C THR A 127 2.18 12.68 -9.02
N ASP A 128 2.46 13.00 -10.29
CA ASP A 128 2.53 14.37 -10.82
C ASP A 128 1.17 14.88 -11.31
N ARG A 129 0.12 14.05 -11.24
CA ARG A 129 -1.23 14.33 -11.76
C ARG A 129 -2.31 13.86 -10.78
N PRO A 130 -2.40 14.43 -9.57
CA PRO A 130 -3.29 13.95 -8.51
C PRO A 130 -4.76 13.88 -8.95
N GLU A 131 -5.26 14.90 -9.65
CA GLU A 131 -6.65 14.90 -10.12
C GLU A 131 -6.95 13.84 -11.19
N ARG A 132 -5.93 13.40 -11.96
CA ARG A 132 -6.09 12.24 -12.86
C ARG A 132 -6.14 10.94 -12.07
N ALA A 133 -5.27 10.76 -11.08
CA ALA A 133 -5.24 9.57 -10.24
C ALA A 133 -6.55 9.42 -9.44
N LEU A 134 -7.02 10.50 -8.80
CA LEU A 134 -8.27 10.52 -8.03
C LEU A 134 -9.50 10.18 -8.89
N ARG A 135 -9.59 10.72 -10.11
CA ARG A 135 -10.65 10.36 -11.06
C ARG A 135 -10.60 8.88 -11.44
N LEU A 136 -9.43 8.35 -11.79
CA LEU A 136 -9.28 6.93 -12.16
C LEU A 136 -9.68 6.00 -11.02
N LEU A 137 -9.25 6.31 -9.80
CA LEU A 137 -9.63 5.57 -8.59
C LEU A 137 -11.13 5.69 -8.32
N GLY A 138 -11.70 6.89 -8.41
CA GLY A 138 -13.12 7.15 -8.21
C GLY A 138 -14.01 6.47 -9.24
N ASP A 139 -13.62 6.44 -10.51
CA ASP A 139 -14.36 5.76 -11.58
C ASP A 139 -14.47 4.25 -11.32
N ARG A 140 -13.45 3.65 -10.70
CA ARG A 140 -13.42 2.22 -10.37
C ARG A 140 -14.11 1.90 -9.04
N TYR A 141 -13.75 2.61 -7.98
CA TYR A 141 -14.10 2.25 -6.61
C TYR A 141 -15.20 3.13 -5.98
N ARG A 142 -15.63 4.20 -6.67
CA ARG A 142 -16.72 5.10 -6.26
C ARG A 142 -16.49 5.76 -4.90
N PHE A 143 -15.27 6.23 -4.70
CA PHE A 143 -14.84 6.88 -3.47
C PHE A 143 -15.58 8.20 -3.18
N PRO A 144 -15.69 8.58 -1.89
CA PRO A 144 -16.16 9.90 -1.49
C PRO A 144 -15.19 11.01 -1.92
N SER A 145 -15.60 12.26 -1.70
CA SER A 145 -14.73 13.40 -1.98
C SER A 145 -13.50 13.40 -1.07
N PRO A 146 -12.27 13.60 -1.61
CA PRO A 146 -11.06 13.61 -0.80
C PRO A 146 -10.96 14.84 0.10
N ALA A 147 -10.50 14.60 1.33
CA ALA A 147 -9.97 15.65 2.21
C ALA A 147 -8.56 16.02 1.73
N ARG A 148 -8.24 17.32 1.70
CA ARG A 148 -6.96 17.82 1.15
C ARG A 148 -6.19 18.66 2.16
N GLY A 149 -4.86 18.54 2.13
CA GLY A 149 -3.97 19.36 2.94
C GLY A 149 -2.52 19.23 2.50
N THR A 150 -1.70 20.24 2.80
CA THR A 150 -0.25 20.13 2.64
C THR A 150 0.35 19.58 3.92
N VAL A 151 1.12 18.51 3.81
CA VAL A 151 1.73 17.81 4.92
C VAL A 151 3.24 17.79 4.70
N GLU A 152 4.00 18.34 5.66
CA GLU A 152 5.46 18.33 5.62
C GLU A 152 5.96 16.88 5.45
N GLY A 153 6.90 16.67 4.53
CA GLY A 153 7.42 15.37 4.18
C GLY A 153 6.55 14.59 3.19
N PHE A 154 5.31 14.99 2.94
CA PHE A 154 4.41 14.31 1.99
C PHE A 154 3.91 15.20 0.85
N GLY A 155 4.04 16.53 0.94
CA GLY A 155 3.59 17.44 -0.11
C GLY A 155 2.09 17.72 -0.02
N THR A 156 1.39 17.87 -1.15
CA THR A 156 -0.06 18.07 -1.17
C THR A 156 -0.77 16.73 -1.21
N VAL A 157 -1.43 16.38 -0.11
CA VAL A 157 -2.11 15.12 0.11
C VAL A 157 -3.61 15.28 -0.11
N ALA A 158 -4.20 14.31 -0.79
CA ALA A 158 -5.63 14.08 -0.90
C ALA A 158 -5.94 12.70 -0.30
N SER A 159 -6.39 12.67 0.96
CA SER A 159 -6.82 11.43 1.63
C SER A 159 -8.29 11.15 1.32
N ILE A 160 -8.64 9.87 1.13
CA ILE A 160 -10.00 9.44 0.87
C ILE A 160 -10.66 8.98 2.19
N PRO A 161 -11.61 9.73 2.76
CA PRO A 161 -12.18 9.37 4.06
C PRO A 161 -12.81 7.97 4.06
N GLY A 162 -12.39 7.14 5.02
CA GLY A 162 -12.87 5.77 5.20
C GLY A 162 -12.29 4.73 4.23
N GLU A 163 -11.38 5.14 3.35
CA GLU A 163 -10.72 4.26 2.39
C GLU A 163 -9.21 4.21 2.67
N PRO A 164 -8.52 3.08 2.42
CA PRO A 164 -7.14 2.89 2.84
C PRO A 164 -6.12 3.55 1.88
N ILE A 165 -6.44 4.72 1.32
CA ILE A 165 -5.69 5.34 0.23
C ILE A 165 -5.62 6.84 0.39
N ALA A 166 -4.41 7.37 0.19
CA ALA A 166 -4.19 8.77 -0.07
C ALA A 166 -3.41 8.96 -1.38
N VAL A 167 -3.65 10.07 -2.08
CA VAL A 167 -2.87 10.48 -3.25
C VAL A 167 -2.05 11.70 -2.87
N THR A 168 -0.77 11.74 -3.24
CA THR A 168 0.08 12.89 -3.00
C THR A 168 0.86 13.34 -4.24
N GLU A 169 1.10 14.65 -4.31
CA GLU A 169 2.04 15.27 -5.23
C GLU A 169 3.16 15.99 -4.47
N PRO A 170 4.37 16.15 -5.06
CA PRO A 170 5.53 16.59 -4.31
C PRO A 170 5.38 17.93 -3.58
N ALA A 171 4.71 18.94 -4.17
CA ALA A 171 4.51 20.27 -3.57
C ALA A 171 5.77 20.89 -2.91
N GLY A 172 6.96 20.65 -3.48
CA GLY A 172 8.26 21.10 -2.95
C GLY A 172 9.10 20.02 -2.25
N GLU A 173 8.52 18.86 -1.93
CA GLU A 173 9.20 17.72 -1.34
C GLU A 173 10.16 17.06 -2.34
N GLN A 174 11.46 17.24 -2.13
CA GLN A 174 12.50 16.77 -3.03
C GLN A 174 12.48 15.25 -3.22
N TRP A 175 12.28 14.47 -2.15
CA TRP A 175 12.30 13.01 -2.24
C TRP A 175 11.14 12.45 -3.10
N LEU A 176 9.99 13.13 -3.11
CA LEU A 176 8.86 12.77 -4.00
C LEU A 176 9.17 13.14 -5.46
N GLN A 177 9.83 14.27 -5.70
CA GLN A 177 10.28 14.65 -7.05
C GLN A 177 11.29 13.65 -7.59
N GLU A 178 12.28 13.26 -6.79
CA GLU A 178 13.28 12.25 -7.14
C GLU A 178 12.62 10.89 -7.40
N ARG A 179 11.67 10.48 -6.54
CA ARG A 179 10.88 9.26 -6.75
C ARG A 179 10.17 9.28 -8.09
N LEU A 180 9.42 10.34 -8.40
CA LEU A 180 8.64 10.44 -9.64
C LEU A 180 9.53 10.65 -10.88
N GLY A 181 10.76 11.13 -10.71
CA GLY A 181 11.76 11.18 -11.76
C GLY A 181 12.33 9.80 -12.12
N GLN A 182 12.33 8.85 -11.17
CA GLN A 182 12.88 7.52 -11.36
C GLN A 182 11.80 6.44 -11.59
N PHE A 183 10.64 6.58 -10.96
CA PHE A 183 9.54 5.62 -10.98
C PHE A 183 8.27 6.28 -11.47
N ARG A 184 7.39 5.46 -12.05
CA ARG A 184 6.04 5.90 -12.41
C ARG A 184 5.21 6.17 -11.14
N ALA A 185 4.08 6.84 -11.34
CA ALA A 185 3.11 7.06 -10.27
C ALA A 185 2.67 5.73 -9.63
N GLY A 186 2.56 5.70 -8.31
CA GLY A 186 2.33 4.48 -7.54
C GLY A 186 2.61 4.66 -6.04
N PRO A 187 2.55 3.58 -5.23
CA PRO A 187 2.72 3.67 -3.79
C PRO A 187 4.09 4.26 -3.45
N CYS A 188 4.17 5.15 -2.47
CA CYS A 188 5.41 5.77 -1.99
C CYS A 188 5.61 5.64 -0.48
N ALA A 189 4.51 5.50 0.27
CA ALA A 189 4.53 5.29 1.70
C ALA A 189 3.39 4.36 2.15
N VAL A 190 3.57 3.75 3.31
CA VAL A 190 2.56 2.94 4.00
C VAL A 190 2.40 3.48 5.41
N LEU A 191 1.16 3.77 5.81
CA LEU A 191 0.81 4.24 7.14
C LEU A 191 0.06 3.12 7.88
N PHE A 192 0.57 2.72 9.05
CA PHE A 192 -0.10 1.75 9.92
C PHE A 192 -1.22 2.41 10.71
N GLU A 193 -2.35 1.73 10.86
CA GLU A 193 -3.49 2.24 11.61
C GLU A 193 -3.24 2.14 13.12
N THR A 194 -3.56 3.20 13.85
CA THR A 194 -3.64 3.19 15.32
C THR A 194 -4.89 3.93 15.79
N GLY A 195 -5.50 3.43 16.87
CA GLY A 195 -6.57 4.14 17.57
C GLY A 195 -6.07 5.02 18.73
N ASP A 196 -4.76 5.03 18.97
CA ASP A 196 -4.13 5.84 20.02
C ASP A 196 -2.71 6.23 19.60
N MET A 197 -2.57 7.39 18.97
CA MET A 197 -1.29 7.92 18.50
C MET A 197 -0.29 8.11 19.66
N ALA A 198 -0.75 8.45 20.86
CA ALA A 198 0.14 8.59 22.01
C ALA A 198 0.74 7.24 22.41
N ALA A 199 -0.10 6.20 22.51
CA ALA A 199 0.36 4.84 22.79
C ALA A 199 1.32 4.32 21.69
N ALA A 200 1.05 4.63 20.42
CA ALA A 200 1.94 4.27 19.32
C ALA A 200 3.32 4.94 19.45
N ARG A 201 3.36 6.22 19.81
CA ARG A 201 4.62 6.96 20.02
C ARG A 201 5.38 6.53 21.27
N ASP A 202 4.69 6.06 22.31
CA ASP A 202 5.32 5.47 23.49
C ASP A 202 5.95 4.10 23.16
N ALA A 203 5.33 3.33 22.26
CA ALA A 203 5.79 2.00 21.87
C ALA A 203 6.88 2.01 20.79
N TYR A 204 6.91 3.02 19.92
CA TYR A 204 7.76 3.05 18.74
C TYR A 204 8.48 4.41 18.56
N PRO A 205 9.69 4.43 17.98
CA PRO A 205 10.41 5.67 17.71
C PRO A 205 9.75 6.42 16.55
N LEU A 206 8.75 7.23 16.88
CA LEU A 206 7.95 8.01 15.94
C LEU A 206 8.22 9.51 16.16
N THR A 207 8.21 10.27 15.07
CA THR A 207 8.28 11.73 15.14
C THR A 207 7.10 12.30 15.94
N GLU A 208 7.15 13.60 16.24
CA GLU A 208 5.92 14.32 16.62
C GLU A 208 4.82 14.11 15.58
N SER A 209 3.58 13.94 16.07
CA SER A 209 2.41 13.80 15.21
C SER A 209 2.09 15.14 14.56
N ARG A 210 1.73 15.10 13.27
CA ARG A 210 1.30 16.27 12.50
C ARG A 210 -0.10 16.04 11.93
N ALA A 211 -0.76 17.12 11.53
CA ALA A 211 -2.06 17.03 10.89
C ALA A 211 -1.97 16.25 9.57
N TRP A 212 -2.95 15.37 9.34
CA TRP A 212 -3.20 14.67 8.09
C TRP A 212 -4.62 15.04 7.62
N PRO A 213 -4.94 15.04 6.30
CA PRO A 213 -6.23 15.56 5.83
C PRO A 213 -7.48 14.94 6.47
N ASP A 214 -7.43 13.68 6.89
CA ASP A 214 -8.49 12.96 7.60
C ASP A 214 -8.01 12.36 8.94
N GLY A 215 -7.02 12.98 9.58
CA GLY A 215 -6.52 12.51 10.86
C GLY A 215 -5.20 13.13 11.29
N ARG A 216 -4.33 12.29 11.84
CA ARG A 216 -2.97 12.64 12.25
C ARG A 216 -1.98 11.58 11.81
N VAL A 217 -0.77 12.03 11.45
CA VAL A 217 0.30 11.15 11.01
C VAL A 217 1.57 11.36 11.82
N ALA A 218 2.27 10.28 12.13
CA ALA A 218 3.65 10.29 12.62
C ALA A 218 4.49 9.32 11.78
N VAL A 219 5.76 9.63 11.52
CA VAL A 219 6.64 8.74 10.73
C VAL A 219 7.69 8.12 11.64
N PHE A 220 8.22 6.96 11.26
CA PHE A 220 9.29 6.32 12.03
C PHE A 220 10.59 7.14 11.93
N GLU A 221 11.22 7.38 13.08
CA GLU A 221 12.54 8.00 13.18
C GLU A 221 13.61 7.03 12.71
N SER A 222 13.77 6.94 11.39
CA SER A 222 14.69 6.01 10.75
C SER A 222 15.25 6.59 9.47
N GLU A 223 16.57 6.68 9.35
CA GLU A 223 17.22 7.05 8.09
C GLU A 223 16.91 6.06 6.95
N ARG A 224 16.64 4.79 7.30
CA ARG A 224 16.34 3.73 6.31
C ARG A 224 14.93 3.89 5.75
N PHE A 225 13.94 4.19 6.59
CA PHE A 225 12.56 4.29 6.14
C PHE A 225 12.18 5.70 5.70
N GLY A 226 12.74 6.72 6.36
CA GLY A 226 12.33 8.10 6.20
C GLY A 226 10.81 8.23 6.26
N THR A 227 10.25 8.91 5.27
CA THR A 227 8.80 9.14 5.15
C THR A 227 8.02 7.96 4.55
N ARG A 228 8.70 6.85 4.20
CA ARG A 228 8.08 5.69 3.51
C ARG A 228 7.27 4.80 4.44
N LEU A 229 7.48 4.88 5.74
CA LEU A 229 6.69 4.17 6.76
C LEU A 229 6.27 5.13 7.86
N GLY A 230 4.99 5.07 8.23
CA GLY A 230 4.44 5.88 9.31
C GLY A 230 3.25 5.22 9.98
N VAL A 231 2.57 5.99 10.81
CA VAL A 231 1.39 5.62 11.58
C VAL A 231 0.35 6.70 11.38
N ILE A 232 -0.89 6.31 11.18
CA ILE A 232 -2.05 7.19 11.05
C ILE A 232 -3.06 6.88 12.15
N GLU A 233 -3.60 7.93 12.75
CA GLU A 233 -4.77 7.92 13.63
C GLU A 233 -5.85 8.75 12.94
N ARG A 234 -6.95 8.11 12.54
CA ARG A 234 -8.08 8.79 11.88
C ARG A 234 -9.00 9.47 12.89
N GLU A 235 -9.65 10.56 12.46
CA GLU A 235 -10.67 11.28 13.23
C GLU A 235 -12.06 10.62 13.21
#